data_AF-A0A1J3FBF2-F1
#
_entry.id   AF-A0A1J3FBF2-F1
#
_cell.length_a   1.000
_cell.length_b   1.000
_cell.length_c   1.000
_cell.angle_alpha   90.00
_cell.angle_beta   90.00
_cell.angle_gamma   90.00
#
_symmetry.space_group_name_H-M   'P 1'
#
loop_
_entity.id
_entity.type
_entity.pdbx_description
1 polymer ?
#
loop_
_entity_poly.entity_id
_entity_poly.type
_entity_poly.pdbx_seq_one_letter_code
_entity_poly.pdbx_strand_id
1 'polypeptide(L)'
;VSYLVDSLGFTKKLAESISKRVCFEEKGNADSVLSLLRSHEFTDSQMSSIITDYPRLLIADPEKSLGPKLQFLQSRGASSSELVEIVSKVPKILGIKK
;
A
#
# COMPACT_ATOMS: atom_id res chain seq x y z
N VAL A 1 -15.84 -0.45 -0.19
CA VAL A 1 -15.90 -1.06 -1.54
C VAL A 1 -15.80 -0.03 -2.64
N SER A 2 -16.75 0.92 -2.79
CA SER A 2 -16.75 1.91 -3.89
C SER A 2 -15.44 2.69 -4.00
N TYR A 3 -14.88 3.11 -2.86
CA TYR A 3 -13.58 3.78 -2.79
C TYR A 3 -12.45 3.07 -3.54
N LEU A 4 -12.35 1.74 -3.42
CA LEU A 4 -11.29 0.95 -4.07
C LEU A 4 -11.51 0.84 -5.58
N VAL A 5 -12.78 0.83 -6.00
CA VAL A 5 -13.17 0.85 -7.41
C VAL A 5 -12.81 2.20 -8.04
N ASP A 6 -13.13 3.29 -7.34
CA ASP A 6 -12.94 4.65 -7.86
C ASP A 6 -11.47 5.12 -7.80
N SER A 7 -10.74 4.75 -6.75
CA SER A 7 -9.36 5.21 -6.51
C SER A 7 -8.30 4.39 -7.27
N LEU A 8 -8.51 3.07 -7.38
CA LEU A 8 -7.52 2.13 -7.94
C LEU A 8 -8.05 1.32 -9.13
N GLY A 9 -9.27 1.60 -9.60
CA GLY A 9 -9.86 0.91 -10.74
C GLY A 9 -10.19 -0.56 -10.48
N PHE A 10 -10.31 -0.98 -9.21
CA PHE A 10 -10.60 -2.37 -8.89
C PHE A 10 -11.97 -2.81 -9.40
N THR A 11 -12.11 -4.07 -9.77
CA THR A 11 -13.44 -4.64 -10.00
C THR A 11 -14.21 -4.70 -8.69
N LYS A 12 -15.55 -4.54 -8.75
CA LYS A 12 -16.43 -4.57 -7.57
C LYS A 12 -16.19 -5.82 -6.69
N LYS A 13 -15.99 -6.98 -7.31
CA LYS A 13 -15.72 -8.26 -6.63
C LYS A 13 -14.37 -8.27 -5.89
N LEU A 14 -13.32 -7.69 -6.48
CA LEU A 14 -12.02 -7.54 -5.82
C LEU A 14 -12.10 -6.53 -4.68
N ALA A 15 -12.73 -5.39 -4.92
CA ALA A 15 -12.94 -4.36 -3.91
C ALA A 15 -13.73 -4.90 -2.70
N GLU A 16 -14.75 -5.75 -2.91
CA GLU A 16 -15.46 -6.43 -1.84
C GLU A 16 -14.57 -7.42 -1.07
N SER A 17 -13.74 -8.18 -1.77
CA SER A 17 -12.82 -9.14 -1.16
C SER A 17 -11.75 -8.46 -0.29
N ILE A 18 -11.17 -7.36 -0.79
CA ILE A 18 -10.22 -6.51 -0.06
C ILE A 18 -10.92 -5.89 1.16
N SER A 19 -12.12 -5.34 0.97
CA SER A 19 -12.91 -4.74 2.06
C SER A 19 -13.36 -5.73 3.12
N LYS A 20 -13.45 -7.04 2.82
CA LYS A 20 -13.70 -8.08 3.84
C LYS A 20 -12.44 -8.43 4.62
N ARG A 21 -11.26 -8.31 4.01
CA ARG A 21 -9.96 -8.58 4.66
C ARG A 21 -9.48 -7.42 5.53
N VAL A 22 -10.02 -6.24 5.29
CA VAL A 22 -9.68 -4.99 5.96
C VAL A 22 -10.97 -4.43 6.53
N CYS A 23 -11.20 -4.62 7.83
CA CYS A 23 -12.25 -3.87 8.51
C CYS A 23 -11.84 -2.39 8.49
N PHE A 24 -12.42 -1.62 7.56
CA PHE A 24 -12.28 -0.17 7.49
C PHE A 24 -13.00 0.46 8.69
N GLU A 25 -12.42 0.39 9.87
CA GLU A 25 -12.90 1.21 11.01
C GLU A 25 -12.38 2.65 10.87
N GLU A 26 -11.26 2.87 10.17
CA GLU A 26 -10.69 4.19 9.91
C GLU A 26 -10.48 4.43 8.41
N LYS A 27 -11.46 5.08 7.78
CA LYS A 27 -11.45 5.47 6.36
C LYS A 27 -10.30 6.44 6.00
N GLY A 28 -9.76 7.16 6.99
CA GLY A 28 -8.80 8.25 6.78
C GLY A 28 -7.38 7.81 6.40
N ASN A 29 -6.95 6.58 6.71
CA ASN A 29 -5.58 6.15 6.45
C ASN A 29 -5.32 5.70 5.01
N ALA A 30 -6.34 5.23 4.28
CA ALA A 30 -6.15 4.67 2.95
C ALA A 30 -5.66 5.70 1.92
N ASP A 31 -6.26 6.90 1.89
CA ASP A 31 -5.86 7.98 0.98
C ASP A 31 -4.41 8.43 1.21
N SER A 32 -4.02 8.58 2.48
CA SER A 32 -2.66 8.95 2.86
C SER A 32 -1.65 7.86 2.51
N VAL A 33 -2.01 6.57 2.63
CA VAL A 33 -1.19 5.45 2.16
C VAL A 33 -0.97 5.51 0.65
N LEU A 34 -2.03 5.73 -0.14
CA LEU A 34 -1.90 5.84 -1.59
C LEU A 34 -1.09 7.07 -2.02
N SER A 35 -1.28 8.20 -1.36
CA SER A 35 -0.52 9.42 -1.62
C SER A 35 0.99 9.22 -1.35
N LEU A 36 1.33 8.56 -0.24
CA LEU A 36 2.71 8.24 0.10
C LEU A 36 3.34 7.24 -0.87
N LEU A 37 2.59 6.24 -1.35
CA LEU A 37 3.11 5.34 -2.38
C LEU A 37 3.34 6.09 -3.70
N ARG A 38 2.43 6.98 -4.12
CA ARG A 38 2.63 7.79 -5.33
C ARG A 38 3.82 8.73 -5.23
N SER A 39 4.12 9.28 -4.05
CA SER A 39 5.32 10.11 -3.86
C SER A 39 6.62 9.32 -3.98
N HIS A 40 6.57 8.00 -3.80
CA HIS A 40 7.68 7.07 -4.01
C HIS A 40 7.64 6.39 -5.40
N GLU A 41 6.98 7.01 -6.39
CA GLU A 41 6.94 6.56 -7.79
C GLU A 41 6.22 5.22 -8.03
N PHE A 42 5.36 4.80 -7.09
CA PHE A 42 4.50 3.63 -7.31
C PHE A 42 3.39 3.95 -8.31
N THR A 43 3.23 3.09 -9.31
CA THR A 43 2.12 3.18 -10.28
C THR A 43 0.83 2.57 -9.71
N ASP A 44 -0.33 3.01 -10.22
CA ASP A 44 -1.63 2.48 -9.79
C ASP A 44 -1.74 0.95 -9.98
N SER A 45 -1.12 0.39 -11.03
CA SER A 45 -1.08 -1.06 -11.27
C SER A 45 -0.29 -1.81 -10.20
N GLN A 46 0.88 -1.29 -9.81
CA GLN A 46 1.71 -1.88 -8.75
C GLN A 46 1.01 -1.77 -7.39
N MET A 47 0.44 -0.61 -7.07
CA MET A 47 -0.35 -0.43 -5.85
C MET A 47 -1.54 -1.39 -5.82
N SER A 48 -2.24 -1.54 -6.93
CA SER A 48 -3.36 -2.48 -7.08
C SER A 48 -2.94 -3.92 -6.78
N SER A 49 -1.79 -4.35 -7.31
CA SER A 49 -1.22 -5.68 -7.00
C SER A 49 -0.85 -5.83 -5.52
N ILE A 50 -0.13 -4.85 -4.96
CA ILE A 50 0.29 -4.81 -3.55
C ILE A 50 -0.91 -4.90 -2.61
N ILE A 51 -1.96 -4.13 -2.88
CA ILE A 51 -3.16 -4.05 -2.05
C ILE A 51 -4.01 -5.32 -2.18
N THR A 52 -3.99 -5.96 -3.34
CA THR A 52 -4.65 -7.25 -3.52
C THR A 52 -3.99 -8.34 -2.67
N ASP A 53 -2.67 -8.39 -2.67
CA ASP A 53 -1.88 -9.38 -1.91
C ASP A 53 -1.83 -9.07 -0.41
N TYR A 54 -1.72 -7.79 -0.06
CA TYR A 54 -1.67 -7.33 1.33
C TYR A 54 -2.61 -6.16 1.59
N PRO A 55 -3.94 -6.43 1.65
CA PRO A 55 -4.96 -5.42 1.92
C PRO A 55 -4.72 -4.61 3.20
N ARG A 56 -4.11 -5.22 4.21
CA ARG A 56 -3.80 -4.59 5.50
C ARG A 56 -2.84 -3.41 5.38
N LEU A 57 -2.18 -3.21 4.24
CA LEU A 57 -1.38 -2.02 3.99
C LEU A 57 -2.22 -0.74 4.07
N LEU A 58 -3.50 -0.79 3.67
CA LEU A 58 -4.41 0.37 3.65
C LEU A 58 -4.81 0.87 5.04
N ILE A 59 -4.63 0.06 6.09
CA ILE A 59 -4.88 0.44 7.48
C ILE A 59 -3.57 0.69 8.25
N ALA A 60 -2.42 0.57 7.58
CA ALA A 60 -1.15 0.91 8.19
C ALA A 60 -0.99 2.43 8.24
N ASP A 61 -0.34 2.92 9.29
CA ASP A 61 -0.02 4.35 9.40
C ASP A 61 1.05 4.72 8.34
N PRO A 62 0.72 5.57 7.36
CA PRO A 62 1.64 5.91 6.29
C PRO A 62 2.88 6.64 6.80
N GLU A 63 2.74 7.55 7.76
CA GLU A 63 3.84 8.40 8.23
C GLU A 63 4.68 7.71 9.31
N LYS A 64 4.06 6.92 10.19
CA LYS A 64 4.74 6.28 11.32
C LYS A 64 5.22 4.87 10.99
N SER A 65 4.57 4.18 10.04
CA SER A 65 4.93 2.79 9.69
C SER A 65 5.53 2.68 8.30
N LEU A 66 4.88 3.19 7.26
CA LEU A 66 5.32 2.97 5.88
C LEU A 66 6.51 3.84 5.49
N GLY A 67 6.42 5.14 5.73
CA GLY A 67 7.43 6.14 5.41
C GLY A 67 8.82 5.80 5.96
N PRO A 68 8.99 5.52 7.27
CA PRO A 68 10.28 5.19 7.85
C PRO A 68 10.91 3.93 7.25
N LYS A 69 10.09 2.97 6.78
CA LYS A 69 10.60 1.74 6.15
C LYS A 69 11.04 1.97 4.72
N LEU A 70 10.27 2.75 3.94
CA LEU A 70 10.67 3.14 2.60
C LEU A 70 11.95 3.98 2.65
N GLN A 71 12.02 4.95 3.57
CA GLN A 71 13.21 5.75 3.80
C GLN A 71 14.40 4.91 4.29
N PHE A 72 14.15 3.91 5.16
CA PHE A 72 15.20 2.99 5.59
C PHE A 72 15.79 2.23 4.40
N LEU A 73 14.96 1.66 3.53
CA LEU A 73 15.43 0.95 2.34
C LEU A 73 16.20 1.89 1.39
N GLN A 74 15.72 3.13 1.18
CA GLN A 74 16.47 4.15 0.43
C GLN A 74 17.82 4.47 1.08
N SER A 75 17.88 4.61 2.40
CA SER A 75 19.12 4.87 3.14
C SER A 75 20.13 3.73 3.05
N ARG A 76 19.66 2.51 2.73
CA ARG A 76 20.49 1.32 2.49
C ARG A 76 20.98 1.23 1.04
N GLY A 77 20.62 2.18 0.18
CA GLY A 77 21.05 2.26 -1.21
C GLY A 77 20.02 1.80 -2.23
N ALA A 78 18.79 1.45 -1.82
CA ALA A 78 17.75 1.07 -2.77
C ALA A 78 17.26 2.30 -3.57
N SER A 79 17.26 2.18 -4.89
CA SER A 79 16.59 3.12 -5.79
C SER A 79 15.07 3.02 -5.65
N SER A 80 14.32 4.05 -6.06
CA SER A 80 12.85 4.02 -6.06
C SER A 80 12.30 2.81 -6.83
N SER A 81 12.91 2.45 -7.96
CA SER A 81 12.51 1.28 -8.75
C SER A 81 12.69 -0.03 -7.99
N GLU A 82 13.81 -0.19 -7.28
CA GLU A 82 14.05 -1.37 -6.43
C GLU A 82 13.09 -1.41 -5.24
N LEU A 83 12.77 -0.27 -4.62
CA LEU A 83 11.73 -0.23 -3.57
C LEU A 83 10.42 -0.75 -4.09
N VAL A 84 9.99 -0.26 -5.25
CA VAL A 84 8.75 -0.66 -5.89
C VAL A 84 8.77 -2.15 -6.18
N GLU A 85 9.88 -2.69 -6.70
CA GLU A 85 10.02 -4.12 -6.96
C GLU A 85 9.97 -4.96 -5.68
N ILE A 86 10.71 -4.57 -4.64
CA ILE A 86 10.75 -5.25 -3.34
C ILE A 86 9.37 -5.27 -2.69
N VAL A 87 8.70 -4.11 -2.65
CA VAL A 87 7.38 -3.97 -2.02
C VAL A 87 6.31 -4.67 -2.85
N SER A 88 6.41 -4.68 -4.18
CA SER A 88 5.50 -5.44 -5.05
C SER A 88 5.62 -6.95 -4.84
N LYS A 89 6.84 -7.46 -4.67
CA LYS A 89 7.08 -8.90 -4.43
C LYS A 89 6.79 -9.31 -2.99
N VAL A 90 7.08 -8.43 -2.02
CA VAL A 90 6.99 -8.74 -0.59
C VAL A 90 6.29 -7.59 0.16
N PRO A 91 5.00 -7.36 -0.06
CA PRO A 91 4.29 -6.22 0.54
C PRO A 91 4.21 -6.31 2.07
N LYS A 92 4.35 -7.52 2.63
CA LYS A 92 4.44 -7.77 4.08
C LYS A 92 5.63 -7.10 4.75
N ILE A 93 6.71 -6.77 4.01
CA ILE A 93 7.90 -6.10 4.57
C ILE A 93 7.53 -4.78 5.26
N LEU A 94 6.51 -4.10 4.72
CA LEU A 94 6.00 -2.84 5.26
C LEU A 94 5.06 -3.04 6.47
N GLY A 95 4.59 -4.26 6.74
CA GLY A 95 3.72 -4.61 7.85
C GLY A 95 4.42 -5.15 9.11
N ILE A 96 5.71 -5.49 9.04
CA ILE A 96 6.45 -6.06 10.18
C ILE A 96 6.61 -5.02 11.30
N LYS A 97 6.01 -5.23 12.46
CA LYS A 97 6.28 -4.42 13.66
C LYS A 97 7.56 -4.95 14.31
N LYS A 98 8.48 -4.06 14.68
CA LYS A 98 9.60 -4.38 15.56
C LYS A 98 9.12 -4.47 17.00
#